data_AF-A0AAD1RZS0-F1
#
_entry.id   AF-A0AAD1RZS0-F1
#
_cell.length_a   1.000
_cell.length_b   1.000
_cell.length_c   1.000
_cell.angle_alpha   90.00
_cell.angle_beta   90.00
_cell.angle_gamma   90.00
#
_symmetry.space_group_name_H-M   'P 1'
#
loop_
_entity.id
_entity.type
_entity.pdbx_description
1 polymer ?
#
loop_
_entity_poly.entity_id
_entity_poly.type
_entity_poly.pdbx_seq_one_letter_code
_entity_poly.pdbx_strand_id
1 'polypeptide(L)'
;MVAELCAVVREEIQGVRRDLENRVKEVEAESQHAALRQQEAEVATTRQGSMNLELRRQVEDIDNRGRRINVRIRGLPEESLQEVLTGLFTQLLGEEGQRLPTLN
;
A
#
# COMPACT_ATOMS: atom_id res chain seq x y z
N MET A 1 30.31 53.78 36.58
CA MET A 1 30.79 52.39 36.34
C MET A 1 29.78 51.31 36.74
N VAL A 2 29.54 50.99 38.02
CA VAL A 2 28.65 49.85 38.37
C VAL A 2 27.20 50.06 37.91
N ALA A 3 26.66 51.28 38.08
CA ALA A 3 25.30 51.59 37.64
C ALA A 3 25.11 51.53 36.11
N GLU A 4 26.12 51.99 35.34
CA GLU A 4 26.12 51.93 33.87
C GLU A 4 26.22 50.48 33.38
N LEU A 5 27.07 49.66 34.01
CA LEU A 5 27.17 48.23 33.70
C LEU A 5 25.84 47.51 33.98
N CYS A 6 25.18 47.83 35.09
CA CYS A 6 23.84 47.30 35.40
C CYS A 6 22.78 47.72 34.38
N ALA A 7 22.88 48.93 33.82
CA ALA A 7 21.97 49.41 32.79
C ALA A 7 22.15 48.64 31.47
N VAL A 8 23.40 48.47 31.02
CA VAL A 8 23.73 47.68 29.83
C VAL A 8 23.26 46.24 29.98
N VAL A 9 23.56 45.59 31.10
CA VAL A 9 23.12 44.20 31.34
C VAL A 9 21.59 44.09 31.33
N ARG A 10 20.87 45.08 31.86
CA ARG A 10 19.41 45.09 31.83
C ARG A 10 18.87 45.21 30.39
N GLU A 11 19.49 46.03 29.56
CA GLU A 11 19.11 46.19 28.16
C GLU A 11 19.37 44.90 27.35
N GLU A 12 20.53 44.28 27.54
CA GLU A 12 20.88 42.98 26.93
C GLU A 12 19.88 41.88 27.35
N ILE A 13 19.55 41.79 28.64
CA ILE A 13 18.54 40.83 29.13
C ILE A 13 17.18 41.09 28.49
N GLN A 14 16.78 42.35 28.30
CA GLN A 14 15.53 42.68 27.63
C GLN A 14 15.57 42.31 26.14
N GLY A 15 16.70 42.53 25.46
CA GLY A 15 16.92 42.09 24.08
C GLY A 15 16.75 40.57 23.95
N VAL A 16 17.48 39.82 24.78
CA VAL A 16 17.42 38.35 24.80
C VAL A 16 16.00 37.85 25.10
N ARG A 17 15.25 38.49 26.01
CA ARG A 17 13.86 38.10 26.29
C ARG A 17 12.96 38.27 25.08
N ARG A 18 13.07 39.39 24.34
CA ARG A 18 12.29 39.60 23.12
C ARG A 18 12.64 38.59 22.02
N ASP A 19 13.92 38.31 21.85
CA ASP A 19 14.38 37.33 20.87
C ASP A 19 13.86 35.92 21.20
N LEU A 20 13.87 35.55 22.49
CA LEU A 20 13.33 34.29 22.96
C LEU A 20 11.81 34.22 22.70
N GLU A 21 11.07 35.28 23.02
CA GLU A 21 9.61 35.35 22.78
C GLU A 21 9.28 35.21 21.29
N ASN A 22 10.07 35.81 20.41
CA ASN A 22 9.88 35.69 18.95
C ASN A 22 10.16 34.26 18.48
N ARG A 23 11.27 33.66 18.94
CA ARG A 23 11.62 32.27 18.59
C ARG A 23 10.60 31.27 19.09
N VAL A 24 10.01 31.49 20.28
CA VAL A 24 8.92 30.64 20.79
C VAL A 24 7.72 30.70 19.86
N LYS A 25 7.30 31.89 19.43
CA LYS A 25 6.18 32.04 18.48
C LYS A 25 6.45 31.37 17.14
N GLU A 26 7.67 31.50 16.62
CA GLU A 26 8.08 30.83 15.37
C GLU A 26 8.01 29.32 15.50
N VAL A 27 8.59 28.75 16.57
CA VAL A 27 8.56 27.30 16.82
C VAL A 27 7.14 26.79 17.03
N GLU A 28 6.27 27.54 17.73
CA GLU A 28 4.87 27.18 17.90
C GLU A 28 4.12 27.15 16.56
N ALA A 29 4.34 28.15 15.70
CA ALA A 29 3.75 28.18 14.36
C ALA A 29 4.24 27.02 13.49
N GLU A 30 5.55 26.75 13.49
CA GLU A 30 6.13 25.61 12.77
C GLU A 30 5.58 24.28 13.29
N SER A 31 5.45 24.12 14.61
CA SER A 31 4.89 22.92 15.23
C SER A 31 3.44 22.69 14.81
N GLN A 32 2.62 23.76 14.74
CA GLN A 32 1.25 23.66 14.27
C GLN A 32 1.18 23.26 12.79
N HIS A 33 2.03 23.85 11.94
CA HIS A 33 2.12 23.46 10.53
C HIS A 33 2.60 22.03 10.35
N ALA A 34 3.57 21.58 11.14
CA ALA A 34 4.06 20.20 11.11
C ALA A 34 2.95 19.20 11.48
N ALA A 35 2.17 19.51 12.52
CA ALA A 35 1.04 18.68 12.94
C ALA A 35 -0.03 18.54 11.84
N LEU A 36 -0.37 19.64 11.17
CA LEU A 36 -1.31 19.63 10.04
C LEU A 36 -0.79 18.78 8.87
N ARG A 37 0.48 18.97 8.47
CA ARG A 37 1.09 18.17 7.38
C ARG A 37 1.15 16.69 7.73
N GLN A 38 1.44 16.36 8.99
CA GLN A 38 1.44 14.97 9.45
C GLN A 38 0.05 14.36 9.32
N GLN A 39 -0.99 15.07 9.77
CA GLN A 39 -2.36 14.61 9.64
C GLN A 39 -2.77 14.41 8.16
N GLU A 40 -2.42 15.34 7.29
CA GLU A 40 -2.66 15.21 5.84
C GLU A 40 -1.94 13.99 5.25
N ALA A 41 -0.69 13.75 5.65
CA ALA A 41 0.09 12.59 5.21
C ALA A 41 -0.51 11.26 5.70
N GLU A 42 -1.02 11.20 6.94
CA GLU A 42 -1.68 10.02 7.49
C GLU A 42 -2.98 9.69 6.74
N VAL A 43 -3.79 10.72 6.43
CA VAL A 43 -5.00 10.55 5.62
C VAL A 43 -4.65 10.08 4.20
N ALA A 44 -3.65 10.68 3.58
CA ALA A 44 -3.18 10.28 2.25
C ALA A 44 -2.69 8.83 2.24
N THR A 45 -1.92 8.43 3.25
CA THR A 45 -1.40 7.05 3.39
C THR A 45 -2.55 6.05 3.55
N THR A 46 -3.54 6.38 4.38
CA THR A 46 -4.72 5.53 4.58
C THR A 46 -5.51 5.35 3.28
N ARG A 47 -5.73 6.44 2.53
CA ARG A 47 -6.41 6.42 1.23
C ARG A 47 -5.64 5.64 0.18
N GLN A 48 -4.31 5.76 0.15
CA GLN A 48 -3.47 4.97 -0.74
C GLN A 48 -3.51 3.48 -0.37
N GLY A 49 -3.54 3.15 0.92
CA GLY A 49 -3.67 1.78 1.40
C GLY A 49 -4.97 1.12 0.97
N SER A 50 -6.09 1.81 1.11
CA SER A 50 -7.40 1.29 0.68
C SER A 50 -7.48 1.10 -0.84
N MET A 51 -6.96 2.05 -1.61
CA MET A 51 -6.87 1.93 -3.08
C MET A 51 -5.99 0.75 -3.50
N ASN A 52 -4.85 0.53 -2.84
CA ASN A 52 -3.98 -0.61 -3.12
C ASN A 52 -4.68 -1.95 -2.85
N LEU A 53 -5.42 -2.04 -1.74
CA LEU A 53 -6.18 -3.24 -1.39
C LEU A 53 -7.23 -3.56 -2.46
N GLU A 54 -7.95 -2.55 -2.92
CA GLU A 54 -8.98 -2.70 -3.94
C GLU A 54 -8.38 -3.15 -5.28
N LEU A 55 -7.28 -2.52 -5.72
CA LEU A 55 -6.58 -2.92 -6.94
C LEU A 55 -6.09 -4.37 -6.86
N ARG A 56 -5.58 -4.81 -5.71
CA ARG A 56 -5.16 -6.20 -5.50
C ARG A 56 -6.32 -7.18 -5.65
N ARG A 57 -7.48 -6.86 -5.08
CA ARG A 57 -8.69 -7.68 -5.23
C ARG A 57 -9.12 -7.79 -6.68
N GLN A 58 -9.10 -6.68 -7.41
CA GLN A 58 -9.46 -6.67 -8.84
C GLN A 58 -8.51 -7.53 -9.67
N VAL A 59 -7.20 -7.46 -9.40
CA VAL A 59 -6.20 -8.31 -10.07
C VAL A 59 -6.45 -9.78 -9.75
N GLU A 60 -6.67 -10.12 -8.48
CA GLU A 60 -6.97 -11.50 -8.07
C GLU A 60 -8.25 -12.03 -8.73
N ASP A 61 -9.30 -11.22 -8.81
CA ASP A 61 -10.54 -11.58 -9.49
C ASP A 61 -10.33 -11.82 -10.99
N ILE A 62 -9.54 -10.98 -11.66
CA ILE A 62 -9.20 -11.15 -13.07
C ILE A 62 -8.40 -12.44 -13.28
N ASP A 63 -7.39 -12.69 -12.44
CA ASP A 63 -6.58 -13.92 -12.49
C ASP A 63 -7.45 -15.16 -12.26
N ASN A 64 -8.35 -15.11 -11.28
CA ASN A 64 -9.28 -16.20 -10.98
C ASN A 64 -10.26 -16.44 -12.13
N ARG A 65 -10.78 -15.38 -12.75
CA ARG A 65 -11.63 -15.49 -13.94
C ARG A 65 -10.86 -16.08 -15.13
N GLY A 66 -9.61 -15.68 -15.34
CA GLY A 66 -8.74 -16.22 -16.39
C GLY A 66 -8.39 -17.69 -16.18
N ARG A 67 -8.27 -18.14 -14.93
CA ARG A 67 -7.93 -19.54 -14.58
C ARG A 67 -9.14 -20.45 -14.40
N ARG A 68 -10.37 -19.93 -14.41
CA ARG A 68 -11.59 -20.70 -14.10
C ARG A 68 -11.81 -21.94 -14.97
N ILE A 69 -11.35 -21.89 -16.20
CA ILE A 69 -11.45 -22.99 -17.17
C ILE A 69 -10.17 -23.83 -17.26
N ASN A 70 -9.10 -23.41 -16.57
CA ASN A 70 -7.80 -24.06 -16.63
C ASN A 70 -7.67 -25.06 -15.49
N VAL A 71 -7.44 -26.33 -15.83
CA VAL A 71 -7.13 -27.38 -14.86
C VAL A 71 -5.64 -27.71 -14.92
N ARG A 72 -4.96 -27.64 -13.78
CA ARG A 72 -3.54 -28.03 -13.67
C ARG A 72 -3.45 -29.46 -13.14
N ILE A 73 -3.04 -30.38 -14.01
CA ILE A 73 -2.80 -31.78 -13.64
C ILE A 73 -1.30 -31.97 -13.39
N ARG A 74 -0.92 -32.63 -12.30
CA ARG A 74 0.47 -32.92 -11.93
C ARG A 74 0.70 -34.42 -11.89
N GLY A 75 1.94 -34.86 -12.15
CA GLY A 75 2.30 -36.28 -12.14
C GLY A 75 1.88 -37.04 -13.40
N LEU A 76 1.62 -36.34 -14.51
CA LEU A 76 1.45 -36.97 -15.81
C LEU A 76 2.82 -37.44 -16.33
N PRO A 77 2.90 -38.64 -16.94
CA PRO A 77 4.09 -39.06 -17.67
C PRO A 77 4.34 -38.11 -18.85
N GLU A 78 5.61 -37.94 -19.25
CA GLU A 78 6.02 -37.01 -20.33
C GLU A 78 5.64 -37.48 -21.74
N GLU A 79 4.91 -38.58 -21.86
CA GLU A 79 4.41 -39.16 -23.11
C GLU A 79 3.16 -38.41 -23.64
N SER A 80 2.58 -38.89 -24.75
CA SER A 80 1.41 -38.32 -25.46
C SER A 80 0.31 -37.83 -24.50
N LEU A 81 0.34 -36.52 -24.19
CA LEU A 81 -0.56 -35.88 -23.23
C LEU A 81 -2.04 -36.11 -23.60
N GLN A 82 -2.31 -36.18 -24.90
CA GLN A 82 -3.65 -36.31 -25.45
C GLN A 82 -4.25 -37.69 -25.15
N GLU A 83 -3.48 -38.77 -25.35
CA GLU A 83 -3.92 -40.13 -25.04
C GLU A 83 -4.16 -40.33 -23.55
N VAL A 84 -3.25 -39.80 -22.72
CA VAL A 84 -3.38 -39.89 -21.26
C VAL A 84 -4.62 -39.12 -20.78
N LEU A 85 -4.85 -37.91 -21.29
CA LEU A 85 -6.04 -37.13 -20.94
C LEU A 85 -7.33 -37.84 -21.39
N THR A 86 -7.40 -38.34 -22.62
CA THR A 86 -8.59 -39.04 -23.13
C THR A 86 -8.88 -40.31 -22.34
N GLY A 87 -7.85 -41.10 -22.00
CA GLY A 87 -8.00 -42.27 -21.13
C GLY A 87 -8.50 -41.90 -19.73
N LEU A 88 -7.92 -40.86 -19.13
CA LEU A 88 -8.26 -40.40 -17.78
C LEU A 88 -9.68 -39.83 -17.72
N PHE A 89 -10.10 -39.03 -18.71
CA PHE A 89 -11.48 -38.53 -18.79
C PHE A 89 -12.49 -39.66 -19.02
N THR A 90 -12.18 -40.63 -19.88
CA THR A 90 -13.06 -41.78 -20.13
C THR A 90 -13.21 -42.65 -18.87
N GLN A 91 -12.14 -42.83 -18.10
CA GLN A 91 -12.17 -43.59 -16.86
C GLN A 91 -12.93 -42.88 -15.73
N LEU A 92 -12.83 -41.55 -15.63
CA LEU A 92 -13.51 -40.77 -14.58
C LEU A 92 -14.98 -40.46 -14.88
N LEU A 93 -15.30 -40.15 -16.14
CA LEU A 93 -16.63 -39.66 -16.56
C LEU A 93 -17.45 -40.71 -17.31
N GLY A 94 -16.89 -41.87 -17.64
CA GLY A 94 -17.54 -42.89 -18.47
C GLY A 94 -17.76 -42.41 -19.91
N GLU A 95 -18.70 -43.03 -20.62
CA GLU A 95 -19.02 -42.69 -22.02
C GLU A 95 -19.57 -41.25 -22.19
N GLU A 96 -20.06 -40.61 -21.13
CA GLU A 96 -20.52 -39.21 -21.17
C GLU A 96 -19.37 -38.20 -21.38
N GLY A 97 -18.13 -38.57 -21.04
CA GLY A 97 -16.94 -37.75 -21.26
C GLY A 97 -16.54 -37.59 -22.73
N GLN A 98 -17.11 -38.38 -23.65
CA GLN A 98 -16.82 -38.30 -25.10
C GLN A 98 -17.60 -37.19 -25.81
N ARG A 99 -18.64 -36.61 -25.19
CA ARG A 99 -19.37 -35.47 -25.75
C ARG A 99 -18.66 -34.17 -25.40
N LEU A 100 -17.46 -33.97 -25.95
CA LEU A 100 -16.86 -32.63 -25.97
C LEU A 100 -17.68 -31.77 -26.95
N PRO A 101 -18.30 -30.66 -26.52
CA PRO A 101 -18.88 -29.72 -27.46
C PRO A 101 -17.76 -29.12 -28.30
N THR A 102 -17.82 -29.32 -29.61
CA THR A 102 -16.98 -28.59 -30.57
C THR A 102 -17.28 -27.11 -30.43
N LEU A 103 -16.32 -26.33 -29.91
CA LEU A 103 -16.36 -24.88 -29.94
C LEU A 103 -16.12 -24.44 -31.39
N ASN A 104 -17.14 -23.84 -32.01
CA ASN A 104 -16.99 -23.04 -33.24
C ASN A 104 -16.33 -21.70 -32.93
#